data_AF-A0A1V5EDI2-F1
#
_entry.id   AF-A0A1V5EDI2-F1
#
_cell.length_a   1.000
_cell.length_b   1.000
_cell.length_c   1.000
_cell.angle_alpha   90.00
_cell.angle_beta   90.00
_cell.angle_gamma   90.00
#
_symmetry.space_group_name_H-M   'P 1'
#
loop_
_entity.id
_entity.type
_entity.pdbx_description
1 polymer ?
#
loop_
_entity_poly.entity_id
_entity_poly.type
_entity_poly.pdbx_seq_one_letter_code
_entity_poly.pdbx_strand_id
1 'polypeptide(L)' 'MLMGGLLGEIQYEGSIGEFLPLLRFCEEVNLGKQTSFGLGRFMLSSLT' A
#
# COMPACT_ATOMS: atom_id res chain seq x y z
N MET A 1 8.60 -4.50 -21.90
CA MET A 1 7.49 -4.68 -20.94
C MET A 1 6.88 -3.33 -20.64
N LEU A 2 5.55 -3.26 -20.51
CA LEU A 2 4.89 -2.03 -20.05
C LEU A 2 4.97 -1.98 -18.52
N MET A 3 5.65 -0.98 -17.98
CA MET A 3 5.76 -0.73 -16.55
C MET A 3 4.73 0.34 -16.15
N GLY A 4 3.48 -0.09 -16.00
CA GLY A 4 2.38 0.75 -15.53
C GLY A 4 1.94 0.35 -14.12
N GLY A 5 1.35 1.29 -13.39
CA GLY A 5 0.82 1.07 -12.05
C GLY A 5 -0.15 2.17 -11.66
N LEU A 6 -0.79 2.02 -10.49
CA LEU A 6 -1.62 3.07 -9.90
C LEU A 6 -0.72 3.99 -9.06
N LEU A 7 -0.91 5.30 -9.23
CA LEU A 7 -0.29 6.33 -8.41
C LEU A 7 -1.39 7.25 -7.86
N GLY A 8 -1.18 7.77 -6.66
CA GLY A 8 -2.12 8.68 -6.00
C GLY A 8 -2.35 8.29 -4.55
N GLU A 9 -3.43 8.82 -4.00
CA GLU A 9 -3.82 8.64 -2.60
C GLU A 9 -5.24 8.09 -2.55
N ILE A 10 -5.51 7.24 -1.55
CA ILE A 10 -6.83 6.69 -1.29
C ILE A 10 -7.10 6.80 0.21
N GLN A 11 -8.30 7.26 0.55
CA GLN A 11 -8.79 7.32 1.91
C GLN A 11 -9.82 6.21 2.14
N TYR A 12 -9.70 5.52 3.28
CA TYR A 12 -10.65 4.51 3.74
C TYR A 12 -11.22 4.89 5.10
N GLU A 13 -12.48 4.56 5.35
CA GLU A 13 -13.17 4.81 6.62
C GLU A 13 -13.94 3.57 7.09
N GLY A 14 -14.23 3.50 8.40
CA GLY A 14 -14.91 2.37 9.04
C GLY A 14 -13.97 1.45 9.83
N SER A 15 -14.40 0.20 10.04
CA SER A 15 -13.70 -0.79 10.88
C SER A 15 -12.51 -1.44 10.19
N ILE A 16 -11.48 -0.65 9.83
CA ILE A 16 -10.28 -1.14 9.10
C ILE A 16 -9.20 -1.75 10.02
N GLY A 17 -9.42 -1.73 11.34
CA GLY A 17 -8.42 -2.07 12.35
C GLY A 17 -7.79 -3.45 12.18
N GLU A 18 -8.59 -4.45 11.80
CA GLU A 18 -8.11 -5.83 11.61
C GLU A 18 -7.07 -5.97 10.49
N PHE A 19 -7.08 -5.05 9.52
CA PHE A 19 -6.16 -5.06 8.38
C PHE A 19 -4.91 -4.22 8.61
N LEU A 20 -4.89 -3.35 9.63
CA LEU A 20 -3.76 -2.46 9.89
C LEU A 20 -2.41 -3.21 10.06
N PRO A 21 -2.33 -4.36 10.77
CA PRO A 21 -1.07 -5.09 10.87
C PRO A 21 -0.55 -5.57 9.51
N LEU A 22 -1.45 -6.03 8.64
CA LEU A 22 -1.10 -6.48 7.29
C LEU A 22 -0.65 -5.30 6.42
N LEU A 23 -1.37 -4.17 6.48
CA LEU A 23 -1.01 -2.96 5.73
C LEU A 23 0.35 -2.41 6.16
N ARG A 24 0.66 -2.42 7.47
CA ARG A 24 1.98 -2.03 7.97
C ARG A 24 3.09 -2.97 7.48
N PHE A 25 2.84 -4.27 7.41
CA PHE A 25 3.80 -5.19 6.79
C PHE A 25 4.00 -4.87 5.29
N CYS A 26 2.92 -4.64 4.55
CA CYS A 26 2.99 -4.32 3.12
C CYS A 26 3.67 -2.98 2.81
N GLU A 27 3.66 -2.03 3.73
CA GLU A 27 4.43 -0.77 3.65
C GLU A 27 5.94 -1.06 3.58
N GLU A 28 6.43 -2.05 4.31
CA GLU A 28 7.86 -2.45 4.32
C GLU A 28 8.27 -3.29 3.11
N VAL A 29 7.39 -4.19 2.64
CA VAL A 29 7.73 -5.17 1.59
C VAL A 29 7.22 -4.81 0.20
N ASN A 30 6.53 -3.68 0.09
CA ASN A 30 5.73 -3.27 -1.08
C ASN A 30 4.55 -4.22 -1.38
N LEU A 31 3.56 -3.71 -2.10
CA LEU A 31 2.33 -4.44 -2.40
C LEU A 31 2.11 -4.63 -3.91
N GLY A 32 1.73 -5.85 -4.31
CA GLY A 32 1.34 -6.17 -5.68
C GLY A 32 2.38 -6.98 -6.44
N LYS A 33 2.50 -6.76 -7.76
CA LYS A 33 3.42 -7.51 -8.62
C LYS A 33 4.78 -6.81 -8.70
N GLN A 34 5.83 -7.61 -8.88
CA GLN A 34 7.20 -7.11 -9.12
C GLN A 34 7.75 -6.24 -7.98
N THR A 35 7.39 -6.54 -6.73
CA THR A 35 7.83 -5.81 -5.53
C THR A 35 9.35 -5.86 -5.32
N SER A 36 10.01 -6.94 -5.72
CA SER A 36 11.48 -7.07 -5.73
C SER A 36 12.18 -6.07 -6.67
N PHE A 37 11.47 -5.51 -7.65
CA PHE A 37 11.97 -4.43 -8.51
C PHE A 37 11.61 -3.03 -7.97
N GLY A 38 11.04 -2.95 -6.76
CA GLY A 38 10.72 -1.70 -6.08
C GLY A 38 9.39 -1.06 -6.50
N LEU A 39 8.49 -1.80 -7.16
CA LEU A 39 7.13 -1.35 -7.47
C LEU A 39 6.17 -1.63 -6.30
N GLY A 40 5.05 -0.90 -6.26
CA GLY A 40 3.99 -1.14 -5.27
C GLY A 40 4.22 -0.49 -3.91
N ARG A 41 5.07 0.53 -3.85
CA ARG A 41 5.31 1.33 -2.64
C ARG A 41 4.08 2.15 -2.30
N PHE A 42 3.75 2.21 -1.02
CA PHE A 42 2.77 3.14 -0.48
C PHE A 42 3.16 3.51 0.95
N MET A 43 2.49 4.51 1.51
CA MET A 43 2.63 4.88 2.92
C MET A 43 1.25 4.93 3.56
N LEU A 44 1.16 4.54 4.83
CA LEU A 44 -0.08 4.55 5.59
C LEU A 44 -0.08 5.69 6.62
N SER A 45 -0.98 6.64 6.42
CA SER A 45 -1.23 7.76 7.32
C SER A 45 -2.66 7.72 7.87
N SER A 46 -2.82 8.13 9.13
CA SER A 46 -4.14 8.41 9.70
C SER A 46 -4.47 9.89 9.53
N LEU A 47 -5.66 10.21 9.05
CA LEU A 47 -6.17 11.58 9.07
C LEU A 47 -6.69 11.87 10.49
N THR A 48 -6.14 12.91 11.10
CA THR A 48 -6.52 13.37 12.45
C THR A 48 -7.70 14.32 12.38
#